data_AF-A0A1C2DRI2-F1
#
_entry.id   AF-A0A1C2DRI2-F1
#
_cell.length_a   1.000
_cell.length_b   1.000
_cell.length_c   1.000
_cell.angle_alpha   90.00
_cell.angle_beta   90.00
_cell.angle_gamma   90.00
#
_symmetry.space_group_name_H-M   'P 1'
#
loop_
_entity.id
_entity.type
_entity.pdbx_description
1 polymer ?
#
loop_
_entity_poly.entity_id
_entity_poly.type
_entity_poly.pdbx_seq_one_letter_code
_entity_poly.pdbx_strand_id
1 'polypeptide(L)'
;MTQPCKASVPTGQRVESHAAWARAEADAKVLRESGVARDGYVAVKAWPAATNPRGKAASVMEDYWITVLLERPVHGELSLIALRVMRELSVRHGVPFKGLEGRPELAMPDELMPIAKRILQQVMTDRLVRLEPAQESLLRVRYIHLSAHWTPEGPFLFSKPAPLNRRNVHLNSPQEGYPE
;
A
#
# COMPACT_ATOMS: atom_id res chain seq x y z
N MET A 1 -1.95 -5.94 -4.05
CA MET A 1 -0.99 -7.04 -3.76
C MET A 1 -1.71 -8.37 -3.94
N THR A 2 -1.06 -9.34 -4.58
CA THR A 2 -1.66 -10.66 -4.87
C THR A 2 -1.74 -11.51 -3.61
N GLN A 3 -2.86 -12.20 -3.43
CA GLN A 3 -3.04 -13.14 -2.32
C GLN A 3 -2.09 -14.35 -2.50
N PRO A 4 -1.31 -14.74 -1.48
CA PRO A 4 -0.52 -15.96 -1.54
C PRO A 4 -1.40 -17.17 -1.82
N CYS A 5 -0.95 -18.03 -2.71
CA CYS A 5 -1.65 -19.26 -3.08
C CYS A 5 -0.80 -20.47 -2.72
N LYS A 6 -1.45 -21.57 -2.35
CA LYS A 6 -0.79 -22.84 -2.08
C LYS A 6 -0.68 -23.63 -3.38
N ALA A 7 0.49 -24.19 -3.66
CA ALA A 7 0.74 -25.10 -4.77
C ALA A 7 1.36 -26.39 -4.23
N SER A 8 0.98 -27.52 -4.82
CA SER A 8 1.55 -28.82 -4.48
C SER A 8 2.25 -29.37 -5.72
N VAL A 9 3.53 -29.72 -5.62
CA VAL A 9 4.33 -30.27 -6.71
C VAL A 9 4.95 -31.60 -6.31
N PRO A 10 5.14 -32.54 -7.25
CA PRO A 10 5.90 -33.76 -6.97
C PRO A 10 7.30 -33.45 -6.42
N THR A 11 7.77 -34.26 -5.48
CA THR A 11 9.11 -34.12 -4.90
C THR A 11 10.18 -34.14 -5.99
N GLY A 12 11.07 -33.15 -5.98
CA GLY A 12 12.10 -32.97 -7.01
C GLY A 12 11.67 -32.17 -8.24
N GLN A 13 10.38 -31.83 -8.38
CA GLN A 13 9.90 -30.92 -9.42
C GLN A 13 10.01 -29.46 -8.97
N ARG A 14 10.42 -28.59 -9.90
CA ARG A 14 10.49 -27.15 -9.68
C ARG A 14 9.11 -26.50 -9.56
N VAL A 15 8.86 -25.75 -8.49
CA VAL A 15 7.59 -25.03 -8.24
C VAL A 15 7.25 -24.03 -9.35
N GLU A 16 8.27 -23.51 -10.05
CA GLU A 16 8.13 -22.56 -11.15
C GLU A 16 7.40 -23.15 -12.37
N SER A 17 7.35 -24.47 -12.49
CA SER A 17 6.59 -25.17 -13.54
C SER A 17 5.08 -25.25 -13.25
N HIS A 18 4.64 -24.92 -12.04
CA HIS A 18 3.25 -25.02 -11.62
C HIS A 18 2.40 -23.86 -12.16
N ALA A 19 1.13 -24.11 -12.53
CA ALA A 19 0.25 -23.08 -13.09
C ALA A 19 0.05 -21.86 -12.17
N ALA A 20 0.09 -22.07 -10.85
CA ALA A 20 0.05 -20.99 -9.87
C ALA A 20 1.24 -20.03 -9.96
N TRP A 21 2.42 -20.52 -10.34
CA TRP A 21 3.59 -19.68 -10.61
C TRP A 21 3.36 -18.80 -11.84
N ALA A 22 2.87 -19.38 -12.94
CA ALA A 22 2.56 -18.62 -14.16
C ALA A 22 1.54 -17.51 -13.91
N ARG A 23 0.54 -17.75 -13.05
CA ARG A 23 -0.43 -16.73 -12.65
C ARG A 23 0.21 -15.63 -11.79
N ALA A 24 1.07 -16.00 -10.84
CA ALA A 24 1.82 -15.02 -10.05
C ALA A 24 2.75 -14.18 -10.93
N GLU A 25 3.37 -14.75 -11.97
CA GLU A 25 4.18 -13.99 -12.92
C GLU A 25 3.36 -13.03 -13.78
N ALA A 26 2.14 -13.41 -14.18
CA ALA A 26 1.23 -12.49 -14.87
C ALA A 26 0.89 -11.29 -13.98
N ASP A 27 0.58 -11.51 -12.70
CA ASP A 27 0.33 -10.44 -11.74
C ASP A 27 1.58 -9.59 -11.49
N ALA A 28 2.75 -10.21 -11.35
CA ALA A 28 4.03 -9.53 -11.17
C ALA A 28 4.36 -8.66 -12.39
N LYS A 29 4.08 -9.13 -13.61
CA LYS A 29 4.25 -8.38 -14.85
C LYS A 29 3.40 -7.11 -14.84
N VAL A 30 2.13 -7.19 -14.45
CA VAL A 30 1.25 -6.00 -14.33
C VAL A 30 1.83 -4.98 -13.34
N LEU A 31 2.36 -5.43 -12.20
CA LEU A 31 2.99 -4.53 -11.24
C LEU A 31 4.27 -3.88 -11.81
N ARG A 32 5.11 -4.64 -12.53
CA ARG A 32 6.30 -4.10 -13.20
C ARG A 32 5.92 -3.04 -14.24
N GLU A 33 4.95 -3.33 -15.09
CA GLU A 33 4.43 -2.43 -16.13
C GLU A 33 3.79 -1.16 -15.55
N SER A 34 3.19 -1.25 -14.35
CA SER A 34 2.64 -0.07 -13.66
C SER A 34 3.69 0.91 -13.14
N GLY A 35 4.98 0.51 -13.10
CA GLY A 35 6.06 1.34 -12.57
C GLY A 35 6.04 1.52 -11.05
N VAL A 36 5.17 0.81 -10.32
CA VAL A 36 4.97 0.98 -8.86
C VAL A 36 6.24 0.77 -8.05
N ALA A 37 7.18 -0.05 -8.54
CA ALA A 37 8.44 -0.30 -7.85
C ALA A 37 9.44 0.86 -7.97
N ARG A 38 9.43 1.59 -9.11
CA ARG A 38 10.36 2.66 -9.46
C ARG A 38 11.84 2.25 -9.25
N ASP A 39 12.38 2.57 -8.08
CA ASP A 39 13.77 2.32 -7.67
C ASP A 39 13.95 0.96 -6.97
N GLY A 40 12.87 0.22 -6.77
CA GLY A 40 12.82 -1.11 -6.17
C GLY A 40 12.59 -2.24 -7.19
N TYR A 41 12.04 -3.37 -6.74
CA TYR A 41 11.82 -4.53 -7.58
C TYR A 41 10.51 -5.27 -7.28
N VAL A 42 10.03 -6.02 -8.28
CA VAL A 42 8.89 -6.95 -8.18
C VAL A 42 9.35 -8.35 -8.57
N ALA A 43 9.11 -9.32 -7.69
CA ALA A 43 9.49 -10.71 -7.89
C ALA A 43 8.37 -11.67 -7.49
N VAL A 44 8.29 -12.82 -8.17
CA VAL A 44 7.53 -13.96 -7.65
C VAL A 44 8.42 -14.71 -6.67
N LYS A 45 7.90 -15.02 -5.48
CA LYS A 45 8.60 -15.82 -4.48
C LYS A 45 7.75 -17.02 -4.09
N ALA A 46 8.44 -18.12 -3.84
CA ALA A 46 7.86 -19.31 -3.24
C ALA A 46 8.62 -19.68 -1.96
N TRP A 47 7.89 -20.16 -0.95
CA TRP A 47 8.47 -20.77 0.25
C TRP A 47 7.74 -22.07 0.59
N PRO A 48 8.42 -23.09 1.14
CA PRO A 48 7.77 -24.31 1.57
C PRO A 48 6.64 -24.03 2.57
N ALA A 49 5.49 -24.64 2.35
CA ALA A 49 4.40 -24.61 3.32
C ALA A 49 4.67 -25.67 4.39
N ALA A 50 4.55 -25.29 5.67
CA ALA A 50 4.72 -26.23 6.77
C ALA A 50 3.74 -27.41 6.62
N THR A 51 4.28 -28.63 6.61
CA THR A 51 3.50 -29.87 6.65
C THR A 51 3.43 -30.36 8.09
N ASN A 52 2.28 -30.89 8.50
CA ASN A 52 2.14 -31.49 9.83
C ASN A 52 2.92 -32.82 9.86
N PRO A 53 3.98 -32.97 10.67
CA PRO A 53 4.86 -34.14 10.65
C PRO A 53 4.26 -35.35 11.39
N ARG A 54 2.93 -35.52 11.43
CA ARG A 54 2.25 -36.57 12.22
C ARG A 54 2.57 -37.98 11.69
N GLY A 55 3.77 -38.49 11.96
CA GLY A 55 4.19 -39.90 11.80
C GLY A 55 3.98 -40.52 10.41
N LYS A 56 3.65 -39.73 9.38
CA LYS A 56 3.37 -40.23 8.04
C LYS A 56 4.68 -40.38 7.27
N ALA A 57 4.74 -41.40 6.42
CA ALA A 57 5.80 -41.56 5.43
C ALA A 57 6.00 -40.25 4.64
N ALA A 58 7.23 -40.00 4.21
CA ALA A 58 7.57 -38.82 3.42
C ALA A 58 6.61 -38.69 2.22
N SER A 59 5.98 -37.52 2.09
CA SER A 59 5.06 -37.22 1.00
C SER A 59 5.83 -37.20 -0.32
N VAL A 60 5.24 -37.78 -1.38
CA VAL A 60 5.72 -37.64 -2.76
C VAL A 60 5.39 -36.26 -3.35
N MET A 61 4.70 -35.42 -2.58
CA MET A 61 4.33 -34.05 -2.91
C MET A 61 4.91 -33.08 -1.89
N GLU A 62 5.45 -31.97 -2.38
CA GLU A 62 5.88 -30.81 -1.61
C GLU A 62 4.90 -29.66 -1.79
N ASP A 63 4.55 -29.02 -0.68
CA ASP A 63 3.66 -27.86 -0.69
C ASP A 63 4.46 -26.57 -0.62
N TYR A 64 4.09 -25.58 -1.43
CA TYR A 64 4.68 -24.25 -1.47
C TYR A 64 3.60 -23.17 -1.36
N TRP A 65 3.92 -22.07 -0.69
CA TRP A 65 3.21 -20.82 -0.84
C TRP A 65 3.88 -20.00 -1.93
N ILE A 66 3.10 -19.50 -2.89
CA ILE A 66 3.57 -18.65 -3.98
C ILE A 66 2.89 -17.29 -3.85
N THR A 67 3.68 -16.21 -3.95
CA THR A 67 3.17 -14.83 -3.92
C THR A 67 3.98 -13.90 -4.82
N VAL A 68 3.47 -12.67 -4.99
CA VAL A 68 4.18 -11.57 -5.61
C VAL A 68 4.71 -10.64 -4.53
N LEU A 69 6.04 -10.49 -4.49
CA LEU A 69 6.75 -9.54 -3.64
C LEU A 69 6.95 -8.23 -4.39
N LEU A 70 6.71 -7.11 -3.70
CA LEU A 70 7.13 -5.78 -4.10
C LEU A 70 7.98 -5.19 -2.98
N GLU A 71 9.21 -4.82 -3.31
CA GLU A 71 10.12 -4.11 -2.42
C GLU A 71 10.49 -2.78 -3.09
N ARG A 72 10.33 -1.66 -2.38
CA ARG A 72 10.65 -0.33 -2.89
C ARG A 72 10.92 0.66 -1.75
N PRO A 73 11.77 1.67 -1.96
CA PRO A 73 11.85 2.81 -1.05
C PRO A 73 10.54 3.61 -1.13
N VAL A 74 10.07 4.09 0.02
CA VAL A 74 8.92 5.01 0.11
C VAL A 74 9.27 6.15 1.06
N HIS A 75 9.02 7.36 0.60
CA HIS A 75 9.26 8.61 1.32
C HIS A 75 8.03 9.00 2.17
N GLY A 76 8.25 9.37 3.44
CA GLY A 76 7.21 9.74 4.39
C GLY A 76 6.73 11.20 4.31
N GLU A 77 7.36 12.01 3.46
CA GLU A 77 7.20 13.47 3.38
C GLU A 77 5.83 13.88 2.82
N LEU A 78 5.04 12.96 2.27
CA LEU A 78 3.63 13.21 1.90
C LEU A 78 2.79 13.65 3.10
N SER A 79 3.10 13.15 4.29
CA SER A 79 2.45 13.55 5.54
C SER A 79 2.58 15.06 5.82
N LEU A 80 3.63 15.71 5.32
CA LEU A 80 3.82 17.16 5.45
C LEU A 80 2.75 17.96 4.71
N ILE A 81 2.16 17.41 3.65
CA ILE A 81 1.03 18.04 2.96
C ILE A 81 -0.20 18.03 3.87
N ALA A 82 -0.52 16.87 4.46
CA ALA A 82 -1.64 16.75 5.40
C ALA A 82 -1.46 17.67 6.61
N LEU A 83 -0.25 17.75 7.16
CA LEU A 83 0.10 18.68 8.23
C LEU A 83 -0.20 20.15 7.83
N ARG A 84 0.24 20.58 6.65
CA ARG A 84 0.00 21.95 6.16
C ARG A 84 -1.48 22.22 5.96
N VAL A 85 -2.22 21.29 5.35
CA VAL A 85 -3.67 21.41 5.17
C VAL A 85 -4.37 21.59 6.51
N MET A 86 -4.10 20.72 7.47
CA MET A 86 -4.72 20.79 8.80
C MET A 86 -4.34 22.09 9.52
N ARG A 87 -3.07 22.52 9.44
CA ARG A 87 -2.63 23.78 10.02
C ARG A 87 -3.41 24.97 9.44
N GLU A 88 -3.44 25.11 8.13
CA GLU A 88 -4.11 26.25 7.48
C GLU A 88 -5.61 26.27 7.78
N LEU A 89 -6.27 25.10 7.79
CA LEU A 89 -7.67 25.00 8.22
C LEU A 89 -7.83 25.44 9.68
N SER A 90 -7.02 24.94 10.60
CA SER A 90 -7.11 25.30 12.02
C SER A 90 -6.84 26.78 12.27
N VAL A 91 -5.84 27.37 11.59
CA VAL A 91 -5.56 28.81 11.68
C VAL A 91 -6.73 29.65 11.16
N ARG A 92 -7.37 29.24 10.05
CA ARG A 92 -8.60 29.87 9.53
C ARG A 92 -9.73 29.86 10.57
N HIS A 93 -9.76 28.86 11.45
CA HIS A 93 -10.71 28.73 12.56
C HIS A 93 -10.21 29.28 13.91
N GLY A 94 -9.15 30.11 13.91
CA GLY A 94 -8.68 30.82 15.10
C GLY A 94 -7.74 30.04 16.01
N VAL A 95 -7.30 28.84 15.61
CA VAL A 95 -6.30 28.08 16.38
C VAL A 95 -4.93 28.76 16.22
N PRO A 96 -4.24 29.12 17.33
CA PRO A 96 -3.02 29.92 17.28
C PRO A 96 -1.76 29.06 16.97
N PHE A 97 -1.78 28.31 15.87
CA PHE A 97 -0.62 27.52 15.45
C PHE A 97 0.51 28.39 14.91
N LYS A 98 1.73 28.14 15.41
CA LYS A 98 2.95 28.78 14.91
C LYS A 98 3.17 28.45 13.43
N GLY A 99 3.89 29.33 12.74
CA GLY A 99 4.38 29.10 11.39
C GLY A 99 5.30 27.87 11.30
N LEU A 100 5.49 27.40 10.07
CA LEU A 100 6.36 26.26 9.76
C LEU A 100 7.72 26.72 9.21
N GLU A 101 7.94 28.03 9.11
CA GLU A 101 9.20 28.64 8.71
C GLU A 101 10.31 28.33 9.73
N GLY A 102 11.53 28.09 9.24
CA GLY A 102 12.68 27.82 10.11
C GLY A 102 12.67 26.45 10.79
N ARG A 103 11.84 25.51 10.33
CA ARG A 103 11.78 24.12 10.80
C ARG A 103 12.27 23.15 9.70
N PRO A 104 13.58 22.85 9.63
CA PRO A 104 14.14 21.98 8.60
C PRO A 104 13.50 20.59 8.55
N GLU A 105 13.08 20.06 9.70
CA GLU A 105 12.40 18.77 9.82
C GLU A 105 11.00 18.73 9.20
N LEU A 106 10.40 19.91 8.96
CA LEU A 106 9.11 20.07 8.28
C LEU A 106 9.26 20.71 6.89
N ALA A 107 10.51 20.81 6.40
CA ALA A 107 10.78 21.31 5.06
C ALA A 107 10.20 20.36 4.02
N MET A 108 9.55 20.95 3.01
CA MET A 108 8.92 20.18 1.95
C MET A 108 9.92 19.94 0.82
N PRO A 109 10.07 18.71 0.33
CA PRO A 109 10.85 18.44 -0.89
C PRO A 109 10.34 19.26 -2.07
N ASP A 110 11.25 19.76 -2.91
CA ASP A 110 10.92 20.64 -4.04
C ASP A 110 9.88 20.02 -4.99
N GLU A 111 9.97 18.72 -5.26
CA GLU A 111 9.02 18.02 -6.13
C GLU A 111 7.61 17.90 -5.54
N LEU A 112 7.47 17.98 -4.20
CA LEU A 112 6.17 17.97 -3.52
C LEU A 112 5.56 19.38 -3.44
N MET A 113 6.36 20.44 -3.56
CA MET A 113 5.90 21.82 -3.41
C MET A 113 4.75 22.18 -4.37
N PRO A 114 4.80 21.85 -5.68
CA PRO A 114 3.70 22.12 -6.60
C PRO A 114 2.42 21.35 -6.25
N ILE A 115 2.57 20.13 -5.73
CA ILE A 115 1.44 19.28 -5.31
C ILE A 115 0.79 19.87 -4.06
N ALA A 116 1.59 20.24 -3.06
CA ALA A 116 1.09 20.85 -1.84
C ALA A 116 0.38 22.17 -2.08
N LYS A 117 0.97 23.06 -2.91
CA LYS A 117 0.34 24.33 -3.28
C LYS A 117 -1.03 24.12 -3.92
N ARG A 118 -1.14 23.14 -4.82
CA ARG A 118 -2.40 22.80 -5.50
C ARG A 118 -3.45 22.24 -4.53
N ILE A 119 -3.05 21.30 -3.68
CA ILE A 119 -3.94 20.72 -2.66
C ILE A 119 -4.43 21.82 -1.72
N LEU A 120 -3.53 22.64 -1.17
CA LEU A 120 -3.89 23.75 -0.29
C LEU A 120 -4.85 24.72 -0.97
N GLN A 121 -4.56 25.15 -2.20
CA GLN A 121 -5.44 26.06 -2.93
C GLN A 121 -6.85 25.48 -3.10
N GLN A 122 -6.97 24.20 -3.47
CA GLN A 122 -8.27 23.56 -3.68
C GLN A 122 -9.02 23.40 -2.35
N VAL A 123 -8.36 22.93 -1.30
CA VAL A 123 -8.97 22.78 0.03
C VAL A 123 -9.42 24.13 0.60
N MET A 124 -8.60 25.18 0.50
CA MET A 124 -8.95 26.51 1.02
C MET A 124 -10.09 27.19 0.25
N THR A 125 -10.40 26.71 -0.94
CA THR A 125 -11.53 27.18 -1.75
C THR A 125 -12.72 26.20 -1.73
N ASP A 126 -12.73 25.27 -0.77
CA ASP A 126 -13.77 24.25 -0.60
C ASP A 126 -14.02 23.42 -1.87
N ARG A 127 -12.97 23.26 -2.69
CA ARG A 127 -12.99 22.47 -3.92
C ARG A 127 -12.48 21.07 -3.67
N LEU A 128 -13.09 20.10 -4.36
CA LEU A 128 -12.56 18.74 -4.42
C LEU A 128 -11.13 18.75 -4.97
N VAL A 129 -10.23 18.08 -4.27
CA VAL A 129 -8.83 17.96 -4.69
C VAL A 129 -8.75 17.16 -5.98
N ARG A 130 -8.08 17.73 -6.99
CA ARG A 130 -7.80 17.09 -8.28
C ARG A 130 -6.36 17.37 -8.66
N LEU A 131 -5.54 16.34 -8.78
CA LEU A 131 -4.14 16.43 -9.17
C LEU A 131 -3.97 16.18 -10.67
N GLU A 132 -2.87 16.68 -11.23
CA GLU A 132 -2.49 16.31 -12.60
C GLU A 132 -2.01 14.84 -12.64
N PRO A 133 -2.19 14.11 -13.75
CA PRO A 133 -1.77 12.71 -13.84
C PRO A 133 -0.30 12.47 -13.48
N ALA A 134 0.59 13.41 -13.85
CA ALA A 134 2.00 13.34 -13.49
C ALA A 134 2.25 13.47 -11.97
N GLN A 135 1.45 14.31 -11.29
CA GLN A 135 1.50 14.47 -9.84
C GLN A 135 0.98 13.21 -9.14
N GLU A 136 -0.14 12.65 -9.61
CA GLU A 136 -0.65 11.38 -9.07
C GLU A 136 0.34 10.24 -9.26
N SER A 137 0.97 10.15 -10.43
CA SER A 137 2.00 9.15 -10.73
C SER A 137 3.17 9.28 -9.75
N LEU A 138 3.73 10.49 -9.59
CA LEU A 138 4.81 10.76 -8.63
C LEU A 138 4.44 10.32 -7.21
N LEU A 139 3.25 10.68 -6.74
CA LEU A 139 2.79 10.28 -5.41
C LEU A 139 2.70 8.75 -5.27
N ARG A 140 2.09 8.06 -6.25
CA ARG A 140 1.91 6.61 -6.22
C ARG A 140 3.22 5.84 -6.17
N VAL A 141 4.22 6.28 -6.92
CA VAL A 141 5.49 5.55 -7.04
C VAL A 141 6.47 5.86 -5.93
N ARG A 142 6.43 7.08 -5.34
CA ARG A 142 7.48 7.55 -4.42
C ARG A 142 7.02 7.79 -2.98
N TYR A 143 5.75 8.14 -2.77
CA TYR A 143 5.28 8.74 -1.53
C TYR A 143 4.10 8.02 -0.86
N ILE A 144 3.28 7.31 -1.63
CA ILE A 144 2.12 6.59 -1.11
C ILE A 144 2.57 5.19 -0.67
N HIS A 145 2.46 4.91 0.63
CA HIS A 145 2.70 3.57 1.17
C HIS A 145 1.59 2.59 0.74
N LEU A 146 1.98 1.35 0.41
CA LEU A 146 1.04 0.25 0.20
C LEU A 146 0.78 -0.44 1.53
N SER A 147 -0.13 0.14 2.32
CA SER A 147 -0.48 -0.38 3.65
C SER A 147 -1.24 -1.70 3.61
N ALA A 148 -1.88 -2.05 2.48
CA ALA A 148 -2.61 -3.30 2.33
C ALA A 148 -1.73 -4.39 1.71
N HIS A 149 -1.43 -5.44 2.47
CA HIS A 149 -0.58 -6.57 2.08
C HIS A 149 -0.97 -7.88 2.76
N TRP A 150 -0.46 -8.99 2.24
CA TRP A 150 -0.73 -10.34 2.74
C TRP A 150 0.38 -10.91 3.63
N THR A 151 1.35 -10.10 4.02
CA THR A 151 2.37 -10.51 5.01
C THR A 151 1.70 -10.85 6.34
N PRO A 152 1.92 -12.06 6.91
CA PRO A 152 1.40 -12.44 8.20
C PRO A 152 2.21 -11.83 9.35
N GLU A 153 1.52 -11.53 10.44
CA GLU A 153 2.09 -11.17 11.74
C GLU A 153 1.58 -12.19 12.77
N GLY A 154 2.46 -13.15 13.11
CA GLY A 154 2.05 -14.34 13.86
C GLY A 154 0.94 -15.10 13.10
N PRO A 155 -0.18 -15.45 13.76
CA PRO A 155 -1.29 -16.15 13.10
C PRO A 155 -2.26 -15.21 12.33
N PHE A 156 -1.99 -13.90 12.30
CA PHE A 156 -2.93 -12.91 11.79
C PHE A 156 -2.47 -12.26 10.48
N LEU A 157 -3.43 -11.74 9.73
CA LEU A 157 -3.22 -10.93 8.53
C LEU A 157 -3.83 -9.53 8.74
N PHE A 158 -3.22 -8.72 9.61
CA PHE A 158 -3.77 -7.40 10.00
C PHE A 158 -3.93 -6.45 8.81
N SER A 159 -2.95 -6.45 7.91
CA SER A 159 -2.92 -5.60 6.73
C SER A 159 -3.62 -6.20 5.51
N LYS A 160 -4.37 -7.31 5.67
CA LYS A 160 -5.06 -7.96 4.55
C LYS A 160 -5.93 -6.95 3.79
N PRO A 161 -5.79 -6.86 2.45
CA PRO A 161 -6.66 -6.00 1.65
C PRO A 161 -8.14 -6.36 1.81
N ALA A 162 -8.99 -5.33 1.87
CA ALA A 162 -10.44 -5.50 1.81
C ALA A 162 -10.88 -6.16 0.48
N PRO A 163 -12.07 -6.78 0.42
CA PRO A 163 -12.58 -7.36 -0.81
C PRO A 163 -12.52 -6.37 -1.98
N LEU A 164 -12.12 -6.87 -3.16
CA LEU A 164 -11.95 -6.07 -4.38
C LEU A 164 -10.92 -4.92 -4.26
N ASN A 165 -10.03 -4.95 -3.25
CA ASN A 165 -9.10 -3.86 -2.93
C ASN A 165 -9.78 -2.50 -2.71
N ARG A 166 -11.04 -2.50 -2.22
CA ARG A 166 -11.80 -1.28 -1.96
C ARG A 166 -11.99 -1.07 -0.47
N ARG A 167 -11.57 0.09 0.03
CA ARG A 167 -11.78 0.47 1.44
C ARG A 167 -13.29 0.55 1.72
N ASN A 168 -13.73 -0.08 2.81
CA ASN A 168 -15.09 0.10 3.30
C ASN A 168 -15.25 1.55 3.78
N VAL A 169 -16.29 2.22 3.31
CA VAL A 169 -16.66 3.58 3.72
C VAL A 169 -17.99 3.48 4.44
N HIS A 170 -17.99 3.88 5.70
CA HIS A 170 -19.18 3.96 6.52
C HIS A 170 -19.59 5.43 6.58
N LEU A 171 -20.77 5.75 6.04
CA LEU A 171 -21.31 7.10 6.10
C LEU A 171 -21.62 7.43 7.56
N ASN A 172 -21.36 8.67 7.94
CA ASN A 172 -21.76 9.19 9.23
C ASN A 172 -23.28 9.44 9.20
N SER A 173 -24.06 8.41 9.52
CA SER A 173 -25.51 8.52 9.71
C SER A 173 -25.79 8.77 11.19
N PRO A 174 -26.73 9.67 11.54
CA PRO A 174 -27.18 9.83 12.91
C PRO A 174 -27.58 8.47 13.49
N GLN A 175 -27.08 8.15 14.69
CA GLN A 175 -27.49 6.95 15.38
C GLN A 175 -28.85 7.19 16.03
N GLU A 176 -29.82 6.30 15.78
CA GLU A 176 -31.15 6.39 16.39
C GLU A 176 -31.02 6.48 17.93
N GLY A 177 -31.53 7.57 18.51
CA GLY A 177 -31.49 7.84 19.95
C GLY A 177 -30.32 8.67 20.49
N TYR A 178 -29.38 9.14 19.66
CA TYR A 178 -28.37 10.12 20.06
C TYR A 178 -28.77 11.55 19.67
N PRO A 179 -28.57 12.56 20.55
CA PRO A 179 -28.82 13.95 20.20
C PRO A 179 -27.84 14.44 19.13
N GLU A 180 -28.36 15.25 18.20
CA GLU A 180 -27.59 15.95 17.16
C GLU A 180 -26.78 17.13 17.71
#